data_AF-A0A222T244-F1
#
_entry.id   AF-A0A222T244-F1
#
_cell.length_a   1.000
_cell.length_b   1.000
_cell.length_c   1.000
_cell.angle_alpha   90.00
_cell.angle_beta   90.00
_cell.angle_gamma   90.00
#
_symmetry.space_group_name_H-M   'P 1'
#
loop_
_entity.id
_entity.type
_entity.pdbx_description
1 polymer ?
#
loop_
_entity_poly.entity_id
_entity_poly.type
_entity_poly.pdbx_seq_one_letter_code
_entity_poly.pdbx_strand_id
1 'polypeptide(L)'
;MAVVMDEETVHAFADDTEVTEGRTLLADGAVIEAESEQRGVSGLVRDGSGAACGVWVQVVGRELTAECDGPCALASGRLCRHAVALALHAVERRLPWHTPPTTRRTPDEALHALTAVEKATVLDRLLDARPELRTEADKMAVRLLAPRERTELNALQEGTAADVEQALRALDTDSLTTGYRPGFGYTDVYEAASRLIEPVIEQHEADVRRRLALGVPDAAEAVALGVLDGLDACEGDYHGDEVLCYAGENLAEIYGYKIRELMRTAGRAME
;
A
#
# COMPACT_ATOMS: atom_id res chain seq x y z
N MET A 1 7.73 -23.52 -4.45
CA MET A 1 8.12 -24.14 -5.75
C MET A 1 9.11 -25.25 -5.45
N ALA A 2 9.03 -26.41 -6.12
CA ALA A 2 10.04 -27.46 -5.95
C ALA A 2 11.37 -27.00 -6.55
N VAL A 3 12.46 -27.16 -5.81
CA VAL A 3 13.83 -26.88 -6.27
C VAL A 3 14.50 -28.20 -6.63
N VAL A 4 15.19 -28.23 -7.76
CA VAL A 4 16.07 -29.34 -8.09
C VAL A 4 17.35 -29.15 -7.29
N MET A 5 17.63 -30.08 -6.37
CA MET A 5 18.86 -30.12 -5.61
C MET A 5 19.79 -31.17 -6.23
N ASP A 6 21.04 -30.80 -6.45
CA ASP A 6 22.09 -31.70 -6.93
C ASP A 6 23.34 -31.62 -6.05
N GLU A 7 24.25 -32.56 -6.28
CA GLU A 7 25.49 -32.68 -5.52
C GLU A 7 26.42 -31.46 -5.71
N GLU A 8 26.46 -30.89 -6.91
CA GLU A 8 27.24 -29.68 -7.19
C GLU A 8 26.77 -28.49 -6.34
N THR A 9 25.45 -28.34 -6.20
CA THR A 9 24.84 -27.32 -5.35
C THR A 9 25.24 -27.52 -3.88
N VAL A 10 25.20 -28.74 -3.36
CA VAL A 10 25.61 -29.02 -1.96
C VAL A 10 27.07 -28.63 -1.73
N HIS A 11 27.97 -28.96 -2.66
CA HIS A 11 29.39 -28.62 -2.55
C HIS A 11 29.66 -27.12 -2.56
N ALA A 12 28.87 -26.34 -3.31
CA ALA A 12 29.05 -24.88 -3.36
C ALA A 12 28.88 -24.19 -1.99
N PHE A 13 28.19 -24.84 -1.04
CA PHE A 13 27.89 -24.30 0.30
C PHE A 13 28.67 -24.96 1.44
N ALA A 14 29.65 -25.81 1.14
CA ALA A 14 30.52 -26.46 2.12
C ALA A 14 32.00 -26.26 1.75
N ASP A 15 32.89 -26.33 2.73
CA ASP A 15 34.33 -26.38 2.47
C ASP A 15 34.75 -27.81 2.06
N ASP A 16 35.82 -27.97 1.29
CA ASP A 16 36.27 -29.27 0.75
C ASP A 16 36.46 -30.35 1.84
N THR A 17 36.89 -29.94 3.04
CA THR A 17 37.03 -30.83 4.19
C THR A 17 35.67 -31.35 4.66
N GLU A 18 34.68 -30.47 4.83
CA GLU A 18 33.32 -30.84 5.24
C GLU A 18 32.62 -31.68 4.16
N VAL A 19 32.89 -31.41 2.88
CA VAL A 19 32.43 -32.24 1.76
C VAL A 19 32.99 -33.66 1.86
N THR A 20 34.30 -33.78 2.09
CA THR A 20 34.98 -35.07 2.19
C THR A 20 34.49 -35.85 3.40
N GLU A 21 34.43 -35.24 4.58
CA GLU A 21 33.95 -35.87 5.80
C GLU A 21 32.47 -36.25 5.71
N GLY A 22 31.63 -35.38 5.12
CA GLY A 22 30.20 -35.66 4.92
C GLY A 22 29.96 -36.84 3.97
N ARG A 23 30.75 -36.97 2.90
CA ARG A 23 30.70 -38.14 2.01
C ARG A 23 31.11 -39.42 2.71
N THR A 24 32.14 -39.38 3.57
CA THR A 24 32.53 -40.53 4.39
C THR A 24 31.38 -40.95 5.31
N LEU A 25 30.76 -40.02 6.01
CA LEU A 25 29.59 -40.31 6.86
C LEU A 25 28.44 -40.93 6.07
N LEU A 26 28.14 -40.41 4.87
CA LEU A 26 27.11 -40.97 4.00
C LEU A 26 27.45 -42.41 3.57
N ALA A 27 28.68 -42.65 3.12
CA ALA A 27 29.14 -43.98 2.70
C ALA A 27 29.12 -45.00 3.84
N ASP A 28 29.37 -44.56 5.07
CA ASP A 28 29.31 -45.38 6.28
C ASP A 28 27.85 -45.64 6.75
N GLY A 29 26.85 -45.11 6.04
CA GLY A 29 25.44 -45.25 6.41
C GLY A 29 25.07 -44.50 7.69
N ALA A 30 25.75 -43.39 7.96
CA ALA A 30 25.56 -42.63 9.19
C ALA A 30 24.26 -41.82 9.24
N VAL A 31 23.60 -41.58 8.11
CA VAL A 31 22.27 -40.95 8.06
C VAL A 31 21.21 -41.97 8.49
N ILE A 32 20.64 -41.76 9.68
CA ILE A 32 19.70 -42.68 10.33
C ILE A 32 18.29 -42.47 9.77
N GLU A 33 17.90 -41.21 9.63
CA GLU A 33 16.61 -40.79 9.09
C GLU A 33 16.79 -39.51 8.29
N ALA A 34 15.94 -39.33 7.28
CA ALA A 34 15.90 -38.14 6.46
C ALA A 34 14.48 -37.94 5.94
N GLU A 35 13.89 -36.78 6.23
CA GLU A 35 12.54 -36.43 5.82
C GLU A 35 12.53 -35.06 5.16
N SER A 36 11.74 -34.94 4.09
CA SER A 36 11.44 -33.64 3.49
C SER A 36 10.43 -32.92 4.37
N GLU A 37 10.75 -31.73 4.85
CA GLU A 37 9.78 -30.87 5.52
C GLU A 37 9.55 -29.56 4.79
N GLN A 38 8.71 -28.70 5.38
CA GLN A 38 8.53 -27.35 4.89
C GLN A 38 9.86 -26.61 5.01
N ARG A 39 10.42 -26.21 3.86
CA ARG A 39 11.64 -25.39 3.68
C ARG A 39 12.95 -26.16 3.49
N GLY A 40 12.96 -27.49 3.57
CA GLY A 40 14.23 -28.23 3.56
C GLY A 40 14.10 -29.71 3.87
N VAL A 41 15.18 -30.28 4.39
CA VAL A 41 15.29 -31.68 4.83
C VAL A 41 15.79 -31.71 6.27
N SER A 42 15.10 -32.48 7.12
CA SER A 42 15.51 -32.81 8.48
C SER A 42 16.01 -34.23 8.54
N GLY A 43 16.84 -34.53 9.52
CA GLY A 43 17.26 -35.90 9.78
C GLY A 43 18.21 -36.02 10.95
N LEU A 44 18.51 -37.28 11.30
CA LEU A 44 19.53 -37.62 12.28
C LEU A 44 20.75 -38.20 11.58
N VAL A 45 21.92 -37.64 11.86
CA VAL A 45 23.21 -38.12 11.35
C VAL A 45 24.07 -38.55 12.52
N ARG A 46 24.54 -39.80 12.50
CA ARG A 46 25.47 -40.31 13.51
C ARG A 46 26.86 -39.73 13.27
N ASP A 47 27.50 -39.21 14.30
CA ASP A 47 28.88 -38.76 14.23
C ASP A 47 29.87 -39.93 14.45
N GLY A 48 31.17 -39.67 14.26
CA GLY A 48 32.21 -40.66 14.48
C GLY A 48 32.36 -41.15 15.93
N SER A 49 31.71 -40.47 16.91
CA SER A 49 31.65 -40.90 18.31
C SER A 49 30.45 -41.83 18.60
N GLY A 50 29.52 -41.93 17.66
CA GLY A 50 28.28 -42.70 17.78
C GLY A 50 27.08 -41.88 18.25
N ALA A 51 27.25 -40.59 18.53
CA ALA A 51 26.15 -39.69 18.90
C ALA A 51 25.31 -39.33 17.67
N ALA A 52 23.98 -39.29 17.82
CA ALA A 52 23.09 -38.83 16.76
C ALA A 52 22.93 -37.31 16.86
N CYS A 53 23.23 -36.60 15.78
CA CYS A 53 23.03 -35.17 15.67
C CYS A 53 21.75 -34.91 14.88
N GLY A 54 20.84 -34.10 15.43
CA GLY A 54 19.76 -33.46 14.70
C GLY A 54 20.32 -32.45 13.70
N VAL A 55 19.98 -32.64 12.44
CA VAL A 55 20.44 -31.83 11.33
C VAL A 55 19.23 -31.33 10.54
N TRP A 56 19.22 -30.04 10.25
CA TRP A 56 18.24 -29.39 9.39
C TRP A 56 18.95 -28.63 8.28
N VAL A 57 18.61 -28.88 7.02
CA VAL A 57 19.17 -28.18 5.85
C VAL A 57 18.04 -27.55 5.06
N GLN A 58 18.12 -26.25 4.82
CA GLN A 58 17.06 -25.49 4.14
C GLN A 58 17.59 -24.58 3.04
N VAL A 59 16.72 -24.27 2.08
CA VAL A 59 16.98 -23.30 1.01
C VAL A 59 16.41 -21.93 1.40
N VAL A 60 17.28 -20.93 1.55
CA VAL A 60 16.91 -19.54 1.83
C VAL A 60 17.37 -18.65 0.67
N GLY A 61 16.42 -18.15 -0.13
CA GLY A 61 16.73 -17.38 -1.33
C GLY A 61 17.45 -18.26 -2.38
N ARG A 62 18.76 -18.02 -2.58
CA ARG A 62 19.65 -18.82 -3.45
C ARG A 62 20.75 -19.54 -2.67
N GLU A 63 20.62 -19.65 -1.35
CA GLU A 63 21.65 -20.22 -0.47
C GLU A 63 21.15 -21.45 0.27
N LEU A 64 22.05 -22.39 0.55
CA LEU A 64 21.83 -23.48 1.50
C LEU A 64 22.32 -23.08 2.88
N THR A 65 21.45 -23.22 3.86
CA THR A 65 21.77 -22.99 5.28
C THR A 65 21.45 -24.23 6.08
N ALA A 66 22.21 -24.48 7.15
CA ALA A 66 21.96 -25.62 8.02
C ALA A 66 22.04 -25.27 9.50
N GLU A 67 21.26 -26.00 10.28
CA GLU A 67 21.35 -26.09 11.73
C GLU A 67 21.76 -27.52 12.11
N CYS A 68 22.67 -27.64 13.07
CA CYS A 68 23.15 -28.92 13.57
C CYS A 68 23.38 -28.77 15.08
N ASP A 69 22.80 -29.68 15.86
CA ASP A 69 22.98 -29.74 17.33
C ASP A 69 24.27 -30.48 17.75
N GLY A 70 25.01 -31.01 16.77
CA GLY A 70 26.24 -31.75 16.98
C GLY A 70 27.43 -30.85 17.33
N PRO A 71 28.55 -31.44 17.81
CA PRO A 71 29.75 -30.71 18.22
C PRO A 71 30.56 -30.12 17.04
N CYS A 72 30.01 -30.14 15.81
CA CYS A 72 30.67 -29.55 14.65
C CYS A 72 30.64 -28.02 14.73
N ALA A 73 31.75 -27.37 14.41
CA ALA A 73 31.80 -25.92 14.32
C ALA A 73 31.06 -25.46 13.06
N LEU A 74 29.79 -25.08 13.18
CA LEU A 74 29.11 -24.35 12.11
C LEU A 74 29.73 -22.96 11.98
N ALA A 75 30.64 -22.80 11.03
CA ALA A 75 30.99 -21.46 10.55
C ALA A 75 29.74 -20.84 9.95
N SER A 76 29.40 -19.61 10.37
CA SER A 76 28.16 -18.94 9.93
C SER A 76 28.06 -18.92 8.40
N GLY A 77 27.05 -19.60 7.84
CA GLY A 77 26.76 -19.62 6.40
C GLY A 77 27.40 -20.77 5.59
N ARG A 78 28.03 -21.77 6.22
CA ARG A 78 28.53 -22.98 5.54
C ARG A 78 27.91 -24.26 6.14
N LEU A 79 27.76 -25.29 5.32
CA LEU A 79 27.31 -26.61 5.76
C LEU A 79 28.45 -27.34 6.47
N CYS A 80 28.18 -27.89 7.64
CA CYS A 80 29.08 -28.85 8.29
C CYS A 80 28.94 -30.25 7.64
N ARG A 81 29.84 -31.17 7.98
CA ARG A 81 29.87 -32.56 7.49
C ARG A 81 28.57 -33.30 7.72
N HIS A 82 27.86 -33.05 8.83
CA HIS A 82 26.57 -33.69 9.09
C HIS A 82 25.48 -33.13 8.16
N ALA A 83 25.48 -31.82 7.91
CA ALA A 83 24.60 -31.17 6.95
C ALA A 83 24.88 -31.61 5.50
N VAL A 84 26.15 -31.75 5.13
CA VAL A 84 26.55 -32.32 3.84
C VAL A 84 26.04 -33.75 3.70
N ALA A 85 26.28 -34.61 4.70
CA ALA A 85 25.85 -36.00 4.66
C ALA A 85 24.32 -36.13 4.48
N LEU A 86 23.55 -35.33 5.24
CA LEU A 86 22.09 -35.30 5.12
C LEU A 86 21.64 -34.76 3.74
N ALA A 87 22.24 -33.67 3.26
CA ALA A 87 21.87 -33.07 1.98
C ALA A 87 22.17 -34.00 0.80
N LEU A 88 23.34 -34.66 0.79
CA LEU A 88 23.69 -35.65 -0.22
C LEU A 88 22.77 -36.88 -0.16
N HIS A 89 22.43 -37.37 1.04
CA HIS A 89 21.46 -38.45 1.21
C HIS A 89 20.10 -38.08 0.61
N ALA A 90 19.64 -36.84 0.85
CA ALA A 90 18.39 -36.35 0.30
C ALA A 90 18.41 -36.25 -1.23
N VAL A 91 19.56 -35.88 -1.82
CA VAL A 91 19.77 -35.88 -3.28
C VAL A 91 19.71 -37.30 -3.82
N GLU A 92 20.41 -38.27 -3.21
CA GLU A 92 20.38 -39.69 -3.61
C GLU A 92 18.97 -40.28 -3.54
N ARG A 93 18.22 -39.94 -2.49
CA ARG A 93 16.84 -40.39 -2.27
C ARG A 93 15.80 -39.58 -3.04
N ARG A 94 16.21 -38.52 -3.74
CA ARG A 94 15.33 -37.58 -4.47
C ARG A 94 14.22 -37.03 -3.59
N LEU A 95 14.55 -36.67 -2.34
CA LEU A 95 13.60 -36.03 -1.44
C LEU A 95 13.20 -34.66 -2.02
N PRO A 96 11.91 -34.26 -1.92
CA PRO A 96 11.48 -32.93 -2.36
C PRO A 96 12.19 -31.82 -1.59
N TRP A 97 12.66 -30.79 -2.30
CA TRP A 97 13.17 -29.57 -1.69
C TRP A 97 12.19 -28.43 -1.98
N HIS A 98 11.65 -27.83 -0.93
CA HIS A 98 10.68 -26.75 -1.05
C HIS A 98 11.31 -25.42 -0.68
N THR A 99 11.20 -24.43 -1.57
CA THR A 99 11.35 -23.02 -1.17
C THR A 99 10.11 -22.57 -0.40
N PRO A 100 10.25 -21.81 0.70
CA PRO A 100 9.09 -21.21 1.34
C PRO A 100 8.28 -20.40 0.33
N PRO A 101 6.95 -20.34 0.44
CA PRO A 101 6.23 -19.21 -0.13
C PRO A 101 6.84 -17.94 0.48
N THR A 102 7.29 -17.02 -0.37
CA THR A 102 7.84 -15.73 0.04
C THR A 102 6.79 -14.95 0.84
N THR A 103 6.85 -15.01 2.17
CA THR A 103 6.05 -14.16 3.07
C THR A 103 6.90 -13.10 3.79
N ARG A 104 8.09 -12.80 3.27
CA ARG A 104 8.72 -11.50 3.52
C ARG A 104 8.18 -10.55 2.44
N ARG A 105 7.37 -9.57 2.81
CA ARG A 105 7.20 -8.36 1.97
C ARG A 105 8.61 -7.88 1.64
N THR A 106 8.98 -7.93 0.38
CA THR A 106 10.31 -7.51 -0.03
C THR A 106 10.43 -5.99 0.14
N PRO A 107 11.63 -5.45 0.38
CA PRO A 107 11.88 -4.01 0.31
C PRO A 107 11.40 -3.39 -1.01
N ASP A 108 11.35 -4.19 -2.08
CA ASP A 108 10.89 -3.80 -3.42
C ASP A 108 9.38 -3.47 -3.47
N GLU A 109 8.61 -3.82 -2.44
CA GLU A 109 7.18 -3.47 -2.31
C GLU A 109 6.94 -2.34 -1.30
N ALA A 110 7.98 -1.81 -0.66
CA ALA A 110 7.83 -0.79 0.38
C ALA A 110 7.05 0.43 -0.12
N LEU A 111 7.29 0.86 -1.36
CA LEU A 111 6.56 1.95 -2.00
C LEU A 111 5.05 1.70 -2.08
N HIS A 112 4.62 0.46 -2.29
CA HIS A 112 3.19 0.10 -2.37
C HIS A 112 2.50 0.15 -1.00
N ALA A 113 3.24 -0.17 0.06
CA ALA A 113 2.73 -0.17 1.43
C ALA A 113 2.59 1.24 2.03
N LEU A 114 3.17 2.27 1.41
CA LEU A 114 3.10 3.65 1.88
C LEU A 114 1.69 4.23 1.76
N THR A 115 1.32 5.03 2.75
CA THR A 115 0.16 5.93 2.70
C THR A 115 0.34 7.01 1.61
N ALA A 116 -0.74 7.72 1.27
CA ALA A 116 -0.67 8.81 0.29
C ALA A 116 0.33 9.92 0.71
N VAL A 117 0.36 10.26 2.00
CA VAL A 117 1.27 11.29 2.56
C VAL A 117 2.72 10.85 2.48
N GLU A 118 3.00 9.59 2.81
CA GLU A 118 4.36 9.03 2.72
C GLU A 118 4.82 8.92 1.25
N LYS A 119 3.93 8.56 0.32
CA LYS A 119 4.22 8.57 -1.12
C LYS A 119 4.56 9.97 -1.63
N ALA A 120 3.80 10.99 -1.22
CA ALA A 120 4.10 12.38 -1.56
C ALA A 120 5.48 12.80 -1.03
N THR A 121 5.79 12.46 0.22
CA THR A 121 7.10 12.73 0.83
C THR A 121 8.24 12.06 0.07
N VAL A 122 8.05 10.81 -0.39
CA VAL A 122 9.04 10.10 -1.20
C VAL A 122 9.19 10.75 -2.58
N LEU A 123 8.10 11.17 -3.22
CA LEU A 123 8.13 11.89 -4.49
C LEU A 123 8.92 13.19 -4.36
N ASP A 124 8.66 14.01 -3.34
CA ASP A 124 9.39 15.26 -3.11
C ASP A 124 10.90 15.02 -2.98
N ARG A 125 11.29 14.03 -2.16
CA ARG A 125 12.70 13.64 -2.00
C ARG A 125 13.32 13.14 -3.31
N LEU A 126 12.57 12.41 -4.13
CA LEU A 126 13.04 11.95 -5.44
C LEU A 126 13.24 13.13 -6.41
N LEU A 127 12.35 14.11 -6.41
CA LEU A 127 12.45 15.31 -7.27
C LEU A 127 13.53 16.30 -6.81
N ASP A 128 13.87 16.30 -5.52
CA ASP A 128 15.03 17.02 -4.99
C ASP A 128 16.34 16.32 -5.36
N ALA A 129 16.39 14.99 -5.26
CA ALA A 129 17.57 14.20 -5.60
C ALA A 129 17.81 14.11 -7.12
N ARG A 130 16.75 14.15 -7.93
CA ARG A 130 16.78 14.06 -9.40
C ARG A 130 15.93 15.16 -10.05
N PRO A 131 16.44 16.40 -10.10
CA PRO A 131 15.70 17.54 -10.66
C PRO A 131 15.25 17.34 -12.12
N GLU A 132 15.96 16.50 -12.88
CA GLU A 132 15.60 16.14 -14.26
C GLU A 132 14.23 15.48 -14.38
N LEU A 133 13.73 14.86 -13.31
CA LEU A 133 12.40 14.22 -13.30
C LEU A 133 11.25 15.22 -13.13
N ARG A 134 11.52 16.45 -12.68
CA ARG A 134 10.47 17.45 -12.39
C ARG A 134 9.60 17.76 -13.60
N THR A 135 10.23 17.92 -14.78
CA THR A 135 9.48 18.23 -16.00
C THR A 135 8.50 17.13 -16.38
N GLU A 136 8.88 15.85 -16.21
CA GLU A 136 7.97 14.74 -16.51
C GLU A 136 6.90 14.55 -15.44
N ALA A 137 7.26 14.76 -14.16
CA ALA A 137 6.30 14.76 -13.06
C ALA A 137 5.23 15.85 -13.25
N ASP A 138 5.61 17.07 -13.63
CA ASP A 138 4.68 18.17 -13.93
C ASP A 138 3.75 17.82 -15.10
N LYS A 139 4.28 17.22 -16.18
CA LYS A 139 3.45 16.74 -17.30
C LYS A 139 2.47 15.65 -16.88
N MET A 140 2.85 14.77 -15.95
CA MET A 140 1.95 13.74 -15.40
C MET A 140 0.88 14.39 -14.52
N ALA A 141 1.26 15.33 -13.65
CA ALA A 141 0.33 16.06 -12.77
C ALA A 141 -0.70 16.85 -13.58
N VAL A 142 -0.27 17.57 -14.63
CA VAL A 142 -1.19 18.28 -15.52
C VAL A 142 -2.13 17.30 -16.23
N ARG A 143 -1.65 16.17 -16.74
CA ARG A 143 -2.52 15.15 -17.37
C ARG A 143 -3.55 14.58 -16.40
N LEU A 144 -3.16 14.34 -15.15
CA LEU A 144 -4.06 13.87 -14.11
C LEU A 144 -5.15 14.90 -13.78
N LEU A 145 -4.80 16.18 -13.74
CA LEU A 145 -5.72 17.28 -13.41
C LEU A 145 -6.46 17.86 -14.62
N ALA A 146 -6.16 17.40 -15.83
CA ALA A 146 -6.74 17.90 -17.07
C ALA A 146 -7.26 16.75 -17.95
N PRO A 147 -8.23 15.96 -17.47
CA PRO A 147 -8.96 15.06 -18.35
C PRO A 147 -9.51 15.88 -19.52
N ARG A 148 -9.33 15.35 -20.73
CA ARG A 148 -9.71 16.05 -21.97
C ARG A 148 -10.82 15.34 -22.71
N GLU A 149 -10.96 14.04 -22.48
CA GLU A 149 -12.03 13.28 -23.10
C GLU A 149 -13.35 13.60 -22.39
N ARG A 150 -14.42 13.70 -23.17
CA ARG A 150 -15.75 14.01 -22.64
C ARG A 150 -16.18 12.99 -21.59
N THR A 151 -15.86 11.72 -21.81
CA THR A 151 -16.11 10.62 -20.88
C THR A 151 -15.41 10.81 -19.54
N GLU A 152 -14.15 11.25 -19.55
CA GLU A 152 -13.39 11.53 -18.33
C GLU A 152 -13.89 12.79 -17.61
N LEU A 153 -14.28 13.83 -18.35
CA LEU A 153 -14.88 15.03 -17.78
C LEU A 153 -16.23 14.74 -17.13
N ASN A 154 -17.08 13.93 -17.77
CA ASN A 154 -18.35 13.50 -17.18
C ASN A 154 -18.12 12.65 -15.93
N ALA A 155 -17.17 11.70 -15.97
CA ALA A 155 -16.83 10.90 -14.79
C ALA A 155 -16.28 11.75 -13.63
N LEU A 156 -15.52 12.81 -13.93
CA LEU A 156 -15.05 13.77 -12.93
C LEU A 156 -16.21 14.56 -12.32
N GLN A 157 -17.16 15.02 -13.14
CA GLN A 157 -18.36 15.71 -12.68
C GLN A 157 -19.22 14.78 -11.80
N GLU A 158 -19.58 13.60 -12.29
CA GLU A 158 -20.38 12.60 -11.57
C GLU A 158 -19.71 12.16 -10.26
N GLY A 159 -18.40 11.92 -10.27
CA GLY A 159 -17.64 11.59 -9.07
C GLY A 159 -17.62 12.73 -8.06
N THR A 160 -17.45 13.97 -8.52
CA THR A 160 -17.50 15.15 -7.63
C THR A 160 -18.89 15.33 -7.01
N ALA A 161 -19.96 15.12 -7.79
CA ALA A 161 -21.32 15.20 -7.29
C ALA A 161 -21.59 14.16 -6.21
N ALA A 162 -21.20 12.91 -6.45
CA ALA A 162 -21.31 11.83 -5.47
C ALA A 162 -20.49 12.11 -4.20
N ASP A 163 -19.26 12.61 -4.34
CA ASP A 163 -18.41 12.97 -3.20
C ASP A 163 -19.03 14.09 -2.35
N VAL A 164 -19.57 15.13 -2.99
CA VAL A 164 -20.26 16.23 -2.30
C VAL A 164 -21.50 15.74 -1.58
N GLU A 165 -22.38 15.01 -2.27
CA GLU A 165 -23.59 14.46 -1.68
C GLU A 165 -23.25 13.57 -0.47
N GLN A 166 -22.31 12.65 -0.64
CA GLN A 166 -21.89 11.74 0.42
C GLN A 166 -21.31 12.50 1.62
N ALA A 167 -20.45 13.50 1.38
CA ALA A 167 -19.84 14.28 2.45
C ALA A 167 -20.87 15.09 3.23
N LEU A 168 -21.83 15.71 2.54
CA LEU A 168 -22.91 16.47 3.16
C LEU A 168 -23.86 15.59 3.96
N ARG A 169 -24.25 14.43 3.42
CA ARG A 169 -25.11 13.46 4.14
C ARG A 169 -24.41 12.78 5.32
N ALA A 170 -23.08 12.71 5.30
CA ALA A 170 -22.28 12.17 6.41
C ALA A 170 -22.08 13.17 7.56
N LEU A 171 -22.55 14.42 7.45
CA LEU A 171 -22.44 15.41 8.51
C LEU A 171 -23.31 15.00 9.71
N ASP A 172 -22.68 14.95 10.88
CA ASP A 172 -23.30 14.50 12.12
C ASP A 172 -24.03 15.64 12.84
N THR A 173 -25.32 15.46 13.13
CA THR A 173 -26.12 16.39 13.93
C THR A 173 -25.57 16.60 15.35
N ASP A 174 -24.89 15.61 15.93
CA ASP A 174 -24.27 15.75 17.25
C ASP A 174 -23.09 16.74 17.22
N SER A 175 -22.58 17.06 16.04
CA SER A 175 -21.55 18.09 15.83
C SER A 175 -22.13 19.51 15.73
N LEU A 176 -23.46 19.68 15.76
CA LEU A 176 -24.09 20.99 15.75
C LEU A 176 -23.83 21.72 17.07
N THR A 177 -23.14 22.85 16.95
CA THR A 177 -22.74 23.65 18.10
C THR A 177 -23.63 24.86 18.30
N THR A 178 -24.82 24.62 18.87
CA THR A 178 -25.84 25.67 19.10
C THR A 178 -25.75 26.30 20.50
N GLY A 179 -26.40 27.45 20.65
CA GLY A 179 -26.57 28.13 21.94
C GLY A 179 -25.50 29.19 22.23
N TYR A 180 -25.53 29.71 23.47
CA TYR A 180 -24.63 30.77 23.89
C TYR A 180 -23.27 30.23 24.34
N ARG A 181 -22.20 30.77 23.76
CA ARG A 181 -20.81 30.51 24.15
C ARG A 181 -20.15 31.80 24.66
N PRO A 182 -19.61 31.82 25.89
CA PRO A 182 -18.87 32.97 26.40
C PRO A 182 -17.73 33.38 25.45
N GLY A 183 -17.69 34.64 25.05
CA GLY A 183 -16.69 35.18 24.11
C GLY A 183 -17.04 35.05 22.62
N PHE A 184 -18.05 34.24 22.25
CA PHE A 184 -18.46 34.00 20.86
C PHE A 184 -19.93 34.35 20.58
N GLY A 185 -20.74 34.61 21.62
CA GLY A 185 -22.14 35.00 21.47
C GLY A 185 -23.07 33.81 21.34
N TYR A 186 -24.29 34.05 20.84
CA TYR A 186 -25.29 33.02 20.56
C TYR A 186 -25.16 32.55 19.12
N THR A 187 -25.05 31.23 18.90
CA THR A 187 -25.07 30.60 17.58
C THR A 187 -26.40 29.86 17.43
N ASP A 188 -27.19 30.22 16.42
CA ASP A 188 -28.42 29.50 16.10
C ASP A 188 -28.14 28.22 15.30
N VAL A 189 -29.17 27.41 15.08
CA VAL A 189 -29.02 26.10 14.44
C VAL A 189 -28.65 26.19 12.95
N TYR A 190 -29.09 27.25 12.25
CA TYR A 190 -28.77 27.48 10.85
C TYR A 190 -27.31 27.91 10.70
N GLU A 191 -26.83 28.81 11.57
CA GLU A 191 -25.41 29.18 11.61
C GLU A 191 -24.53 27.98 11.98
N ALA A 192 -24.96 27.15 12.94
CA ALA A 192 -24.23 25.95 13.33
C ALA A 192 -24.13 24.93 12.19
N ALA A 193 -25.19 24.74 11.42
CA ALA A 193 -25.21 23.86 10.25
C ALA A 193 -24.31 24.39 9.13
N SER A 194 -24.38 25.70 8.87
CA SER A 194 -23.52 26.37 7.88
C SER A 194 -22.04 26.16 8.17
N ARG A 195 -21.62 26.26 9.44
CA ARG A 195 -20.23 25.98 9.86
C ARG A 195 -19.74 24.54 9.59
N LEU A 196 -20.66 23.58 9.43
CA LEU A 196 -20.33 22.21 9.06
C LEU A 196 -20.33 22.00 7.54
N ILE A 197 -21.22 22.68 6.82
CA ILE A 197 -21.38 22.58 5.37
C ILE A 197 -20.26 23.35 4.63
N GLU A 198 -19.95 24.58 5.07
CA GLU A 198 -18.97 25.44 4.40
C GLU A 198 -17.61 24.75 4.18
N PRO A 199 -16.99 24.05 5.16
CA PRO A 199 -15.72 23.36 4.93
C PRO A 199 -15.78 22.27 3.84
N VAL A 200 -16.92 21.59 3.69
CA VAL A 200 -17.11 20.59 2.63
C VAL A 200 -17.02 21.28 1.27
N ILE A 201 -17.74 22.38 1.09
CA ILE A 201 -17.77 23.12 -0.18
C ILE A 201 -16.44 23.82 -0.47
N GLU A 202 -15.81 24.39 0.56
CA GLU A 202 -14.51 25.08 0.44
C GLU A 202 -13.40 24.16 -0.08
N GLN A 203 -13.44 22.86 0.23
CA GLN A 203 -12.53 21.87 -0.34
C GLN A 203 -12.62 21.84 -1.86
N HIS A 204 -13.83 21.84 -2.42
CA HIS A 204 -14.04 21.79 -3.87
C HIS A 204 -13.79 23.16 -4.53
N GLU A 205 -14.10 24.27 -3.85
CA GLU A 205 -13.68 25.59 -4.30
C GLU A 205 -12.16 25.69 -4.47
N ALA A 206 -11.39 25.11 -3.54
CA ALA A 206 -9.94 25.06 -3.64
C ALA A 206 -9.48 24.25 -4.87
N ASP A 207 -10.16 23.15 -5.20
CA ASP A 207 -9.84 22.39 -6.41
C ASP A 207 -10.17 23.16 -7.70
N VAL A 208 -11.34 23.80 -7.76
CA VAL A 208 -11.72 24.67 -8.90
C VAL A 208 -10.68 25.77 -9.09
N ARG A 209 -10.31 26.51 -8.04
CA ARG A 209 -9.26 27.55 -8.10
C ARG A 209 -7.93 26.99 -8.59
N ARG A 210 -7.52 25.83 -8.06
CA ARG A 210 -6.26 25.18 -8.45
C ARG A 210 -6.24 24.81 -9.93
N ARG A 211 -7.32 24.24 -10.45
CA ARG A 211 -7.45 23.86 -11.87
C ARG A 211 -7.48 25.09 -12.79
N LEU A 212 -8.16 26.16 -12.39
CA LEU A 212 -8.13 27.44 -13.10
C LEU A 212 -6.72 28.04 -13.14
N ALA A 213 -6.00 28.02 -12.02
CA ALA A 213 -4.62 28.51 -11.94
C ALA A 213 -3.63 27.71 -12.81
N LEU A 214 -3.90 26.42 -13.01
CA LEU A 214 -3.14 25.55 -13.91
C LEU A 214 -3.54 25.67 -15.40
N GLY A 215 -4.52 26.53 -15.72
CA GLY A 215 -4.97 26.75 -17.08
C GLY A 215 -5.76 25.58 -17.68
N VAL A 216 -6.46 24.80 -16.84
CA VAL A 216 -7.24 23.62 -17.26
C VAL A 216 -8.74 23.84 -16.98
N PRO A 217 -9.37 24.81 -17.66
CA PRO A 217 -10.69 25.31 -17.31
C PRO A 217 -11.83 24.31 -17.56
N ASP A 218 -11.70 23.39 -18.52
CA ASP A 218 -12.73 22.36 -18.77
C ASP A 218 -12.86 21.40 -17.56
N ALA A 219 -11.73 21.05 -16.94
CA ALA A 219 -11.73 20.21 -15.75
C ALA A 219 -12.20 20.99 -14.51
N ALA A 220 -11.90 22.29 -14.43
CA ALA A 220 -12.44 23.16 -13.38
C ALA A 220 -13.97 23.28 -13.48
N GLU A 221 -14.50 23.41 -14.69
CA GLU A 221 -15.94 23.43 -14.96
C GLU A 221 -16.61 22.12 -14.61
N ALA A 222 -16.03 20.98 -14.97
CA ALA A 222 -16.57 19.67 -14.59
C ALA A 222 -16.68 19.50 -13.05
N VAL A 223 -15.66 19.92 -12.29
CA VAL A 223 -15.72 19.93 -10.81
C VAL A 223 -16.79 20.90 -10.33
N ALA A 224 -16.86 22.11 -10.88
CA ALA A 224 -17.82 23.12 -10.48
C ALA A 224 -19.28 22.66 -10.70
N LEU A 225 -19.57 22.08 -11.86
CA LEU A 225 -20.87 21.47 -12.16
C LEU A 225 -21.17 20.30 -11.22
N GLY A 226 -20.18 19.45 -10.95
CA GLY A 226 -20.36 18.34 -10.02
C GLY A 226 -20.73 18.80 -8.61
N VAL A 227 -20.14 19.90 -8.13
CA VAL A 227 -20.54 20.46 -6.83
C VAL A 227 -21.99 20.95 -6.86
N LEU A 228 -22.42 21.62 -7.94
CA LEU A 228 -23.80 22.07 -8.07
C LEU A 228 -24.77 20.89 -8.13
N ASP A 229 -24.46 19.87 -8.94
CA ASP A 229 -25.27 18.65 -9.03
C ASP A 229 -25.38 17.93 -7.68
N GLY A 230 -24.29 17.86 -6.90
CA GLY A 230 -24.29 17.26 -5.57
C GLY A 230 -25.11 18.05 -4.55
N LEU A 231 -25.07 19.39 -4.62
CA LEU A 231 -25.93 20.26 -3.81
C LEU A 231 -27.40 20.10 -4.17
N ASP A 232 -27.72 20.05 -5.47
CA ASP A 232 -29.08 19.83 -5.98
C ASP A 232 -29.61 18.44 -5.55
N ALA A 233 -28.76 17.41 -5.56
CA ALA A 233 -29.12 16.06 -5.11
C ALA A 233 -29.46 15.97 -3.62
N CYS A 234 -28.85 16.84 -2.79
CA CYS A 234 -29.19 16.96 -1.38
C CYS A 234 -30.46 17.78 -1.14
N GLU A 235 -30.92 18.59 -2.10
CA GLU A 235 -32.02 19.52 -1.89
C GLU A 235 -33.38 18.80 -1.82
N GLY A 236 -34.13 19.07 -0.75
CA GLY A 236 -35.49 18.54 -0.56
C GLY A 236 -35.58 17.07 -0.11
N ASP A 237 -34.47 16.34 -0.04
CA ASP A 237 -34.40 14.95 0.43
C ASP A 237 -33.70 14.83 1.78
N TYR A 238 -34.32 15.43 2.80
CA TYR A 238 -33.78 15.48 4.16
C TYR A 238 -34.42 14.41 5.04
N HIS A 239 -33.60 13.67 5.78
CA HIS A 239 -34.08 12.86 6.91
C HIS A 239 -33.99 13.67 8.20
N GLY A 240 -34.98 13.52 9.10
CA GLY A 240 -35.18 14.41 10.26
C GLY A 240 -34.01 14.55 11.24
N ASP A 241 -33.00 13.69 11.13
CA ASP A 241 -31.78 13.67 11.95
C ASP A 241 -30.52 14.05 11.14
N GLU A 242 -30.66 14.80 10.04
CA GLU A 242 -29.53 15.27 9.21
C GLU A 242 -29.24 16.76 9.42
N VAL A 243 -27.95 17.13 9.37
CA VAL A 243 -27.53 18.55 9.41
C VAL A 243 -28.20 19.36 8.29
N LEU A 244 -28.49 18.72 7.16
CA LEU A 244 -29.13 19.34 6.00
C LEU A 244 -30.55 19.86 6.28
N CYS A 245 -31.27 19.31 7.28
CA CYS A 245 -32.57 19.87 7.72
C CYS A 245 -32.46 21.33 8.17
N TYR A 246 -31.27 21.75 8.59
CA TYR A 246 -30.98 23.08 9.12
C TYR A 246 -30.19 23.94 8.14
N ALA A 247 -29.95 23.46 6.91
CA ALA A 247 -29.20 24.20 5.90
C ALA A 247 -30.03 25.30 5.20
N GLY A 248 -31.36 25.29 5.39
CA GLY A 248 -32.30 26.19 4.74
C GLY A 248 -32.73 25.72 3.35
N GLU A 249 -33.72 26.40 2.78
CA GLU A 249 -34.13 26.21 1.38
C GLU A 249 -33.10 26.86 0.43
N ASN A 250 -33.01 26.38 -0.82
CA ASN A 250 -32.07 26.86 -1.85
C ASN A 250 -30.60 26.55 -1.51
N LEU A 251 -30.31 25.32 -1.11
CA LEU A 251 -28.98 24.86 -0.73
C LEU A 251 -27.96 25.13 -1.85
N ALA A 252 -28.32 24.79 -3.09
CA ALA A 252 -27.47 25.00 -4.25
C ALA A 252 -27.28 26.49 -4.59
N GLU A 253 -28.26 27.35 -4.29
CA GLU A 253 -28.12 28.79 -4.48
C GLU A 253 -27.11 29.38 -3.48
N ILE A 254 -27.32 29.08 -2.19
CA ILE A 254 -26.53 29.62 -1.07
C ILE A 254 -25.08 29.15 -1.14
N TYR A 255 -24.88 27.83 -1.16
CA TYR A 255 -23.54 27.26 -1.06
C TYR A 255 -22.84 27.15 -2.42
N GLY A 256 -23.58 27.11 -3.52
CA GLY A 256 -23.02 27.14 -4.88
C GLY A 256 -22.57 28.53 -5.35
N TYR A 257 -22.96 29.61 -4.64
CA TYR A 257 -22.67 30.99 -5.06
C TYR A 257 -21.18 31.25 -5.32
N LYS A 258 -20.30 30.86 -4.39
CA LYS A 258 -18.84 31.09 -4.52
C LYS A 258 -18.26 30.35 -5.72
N ILE A 259 -18.74 29.15 -6.03
CA ILE A 259 -18.32 28.39 -7.22
C ILE A 259 -18.78 29.08 -8.51
N ARG A 260 -20.04 29.51 -8.58
CA ARG A 260 -20.56 30.27 -9.74
C ARG A 260 -19.78 31.58 -9.94
N GLU A 261 -19.42 32.27 -8.86
CA GLU A 261 -18.58 33.47 -8.88
C GLU A 261 -17.17 33.21 -9.44
N LEU A 262 -16.52 32.12 -8.99
CA LEU A 262 -15.21 31.72 -9.49
C LEU A 262 -15.25 31.43 -10.99
N MET A 263 -16.24 30.67 -11.45
CA MET A 263 -16.37 30.30 -12.86
C MET A 263 -16.72 31.50 -13.74
N ARG A 264 -17.59 32.39 -13.28
CA ARG A 264 -17.90 33.65 -13.97
C ARG A 264 -16.69 34.57 -14.07
N THR A 265 -15.90 34.70 -13.00
CA THR A 265 -14.64 35.47 -13.01
C THR A 265 -13.64 34.90 -14.02
N ALA A 266 -13.64 33.57 -14.21
CA ALA A 266 -12.84 32.89 -15.23
C ALA A 266 -13.41 32.97 -16.66
N GLY A 267 -14.52 33.70 -16.88
CA GLY A 267 -15.15 33.85 -18.19
C GLY A 267 -16.02 32.66 -18.61
N ARG A 268 -16.45 31.83 -17.66
CA ARG A 268 -17.29 30.65 -17.87
C ARG A 268 -18.52 30.71 -16.97
N ALA A 269 -19.44 31.62 -17.28
CA ALA A 269 -20.70 31.69 -16.55
C ALA A 269 -21.43 30.34 -16.63
N MET A 270 -21.85 29.84 -15.48
CA MET A 270 -22.67 28.63 -15.37
C MET A 270 -24.10 29.09 -15.10
N GLU A 271 -25.06 28.53 -15.83
CA GLU A 271 -26.50 28.73 -15.60
C GLU A 271 -27.02 27.80 -14.52
#